data_AF-A0A3M1E6J7-F1
#
_entry.id   AF-A0A3M1E6J7-F1
#
_cell.length_a   1.000
_cell.length_b   1.000
_cell.length_c   1.000
_cell.angle_alpha   90.00
_cell.angle_beta   90.00
_cell.angle_gamma   90.00
#
_symmetry.space_group_name_H-M   'P 1'
#
loop_
_entity.id
_entity.type
_entity.pdbx_description
1 polymer ?
#
loop_
_entity_poly.entity_id
_entity_poly.type
_entity_poly.pdbx_seq_one_letter_code
_entity_poly.pdbx_strand_id
1 'polypeptide(L)'
;YAPGIRVDWRQRRVEVEAEVVLREGALELLACSPQTREHESVFVVRARPIRLFQAMGLIGLEPGRPVRYDAKTDRLDPPTGEPLRIRVRWESGRKKGRVEPASLFLRRVDTGQPPESVPWVFAGSRLFEDRRFGADLDGTVICVVDFDTALIAVGALHTADNAALWLEANTEEIPPLGTKATILIDAATASLDVRVDAEGHLWKGRDRLRPGDLLRWGGRQEADGRGWRIVLRPSPDVSEQTVRRVRERLRKAGIAADRLLVRPPRVEGGLMPRPAPEKRPPQRERSEKPQTGG
;
A
#
# COMPACT_ATOMS: atom_id res chain seq x y z
N TYR A 1 -10.62 -12.21 -1.86
CA TYR A 1 -11.15 -10.97 -1.22
C TYR A 1 -11.97 -10.19 -2.25
N ALA A 2 -11.36 -9.85 -3.38
CA ALA A 2 -12.02 -9.37 -4.59
C ALA A 2 -11.43 -10.14 -5.81
N PRO A 3 -12.03 -10.09 -7.01
CA PRO A 3 -11.44 -10.68 -8.20
C PRO A 3 -9.99 -10.21 -8.41
N GLY A 4 -9.09 -11.16 -8.67
CA GLY A 4 -7.66 -10.89 -8.81
C GLY A 4 -6.91 -10.48 -7.55
N ILE A 5 -7.55 -10.48 -6.36
CA ILE A 5 -6.92 -10.10 -5.08
C ILE A 5 -7.06 -11.19 -4.01
N ARG A 6 -5.91 -11.63 -3.49
CA ARG A 6 -5.79 -12.51 -2.32
C ARG A 6 -5.15 -11.75 -1.15
N VAL A 7 -5.70 -11.93 0.05
CA VAL A 7 -5.14 -11.36 1.29
C VAL A 7 -4.52 -12.48 2.12
N ASP A 8 -3.25 -12.33 2.47
CA ASP A 8 -2.52 -13.21 3.37
C ASP A 8 -2.25 -12.49 4.70
N TRP A 9 -3.14 -12.74 5.66
CA TRP A 9 -3.09 -12.15 6.99
C TRP A 9 -1.86 -12.58 7.78
N ARG A 10 -1.38 -13.81 7.55
CA ARG A 10 -0.24 -14.36 8.28
C ARG A 10 1.05 -13.65 7.88
N GLN A 11 1.21 -13.38 6.59
CA GLN A 11 2.38 -12.69 6.06
C GLN A 11 2.20 -11.16 5.99
N ARG A 12 1.02 -10.63 6.33
CA ARG A 12 0.61 -9.23 6.08
C ARG A 12 0.93 -8.83 4.63
N ARG A 13 0.39 -9.61 3.70
CA ARG A 13 0.59 -9.44 2.25
C ARG A 13 -0.74 -9.34 1.53
N VAL A 14 -0.78 -8.49 0.52
CA VAL A 14 -1.78 -8.55 -0.55
C VAL A 14 -1.11 -9.11 -1.81
N GLU A 15 -1.73 -10.10 -2.44
CA GLU A 15 -1.32 -10.62 -3.74
C GLU A 15 -2.34 -10.18 -4.78
N VAL A 16 -1.84 -9.62 -5.88
CA VAL A 16 -2.68 -9.15 -6.98
C VAL A 16 -2.23 -9.77 -8.31
N GLU A 17 -3.19 -10.31 -9.05
CA GLU A 17 -2.96 -10.88 -10.37
C GLU A 17 -2.58 -9.78 -11.37
N ALA A 18 -1.56 -10.07 -12.18
CA ALA A 18 -1.00 -9.17 -13.16
C ALA A 18 -0.60 -9.90 -14.44
N GLU A 19 -0.37 -9.14 -15.50
CA GLU A 19 0.11 -9.64 -16.79
C GLU A 19 1.15 -8.66 -17.35
N VAL A 20 2.24 -9.18 -17.93
CA VAL A 20 3.27 -8.35 -18.57
C VAL A 20 2.70 -7.73 -19.85
N VAL A 21 2.73 -6.40 -19.97
CA VAL A 21 2.24 -5.66 -21.15
C VAL A 21 3.31 -4.83 -21.84
N LEU A 22 4.44 -4.58 -21.18
CA LEU A 22 5.57 -3.85 -21.75
C LEU A 22 6.89 -4.42 -21.21
N ARG A 23 7.91 -4.48 -22.08
CA ARG A 23 9.26 -4.97 -21.74
C ARG A 23 10.37 -3.98 -22.07
N GLU A 24 10.07 -2.94 -22.83
CA GLU A 24 11.03 -1.99 -23.41
C GLU A 24 10.41 -0.59 -23.41
N GLY A 25 11.21 0.44 -23.15
CA GLY A 25 10.79 1.84 -23.13
C GLY A 25 10.86 2.49 -21.76
N ALA A 26 10.72 3.82 -21.75
CA ALA A 26 10.68 4.63 -20.54
C ALA A 26 9.42 4.30 -19.72
N LEU A 27 9.53 4.39 -18.39
CA LEU A 27 8.47 3.99 -17.47
C LEU A 27 8.00 5.14 -16.61
N GLU A 28 6.69 5.30 -16.56
CA GLU A 28 6.00 6.12 -15.56
C GLU A 28 5.43 5.25 -14.43
N LEU A 29 5.13 3.97 -14.72
CA LEU A 29 4.55 3.03 -13.77
C LEU A 29 5.23 1.66 -13.84
N LEU A 30 5.26 0.96 -12.71
CA LEU A 30 5.48 -0.48 -12.70
C LEU A 30 4.21 -1.22 -13.10
N ALA A 31 3.04 -0.75 -12.63
CA ALA A 31 1.76 -1.38 -12.90
C ALA A 31 0.63 -0.37 -13.09
N CYS A 32 -0.26 -0.64 -14.04
CA CYS A 32 -1.45 0.15 -14.30
C CYS A 32 -2.75 -0.68 -14.32
N SER A 33 -3.89 0.00 -14.44
CA SER A 33 -5.18 -0.64 -14.74
C SER A 33 -5.32 -0.92 -16.24
N PRO A 34 -6.23 -1.79 -16.68
CA PRO A 34 -6.45 -2.04 -18.10
C PRO A 34 -7.02 -0.81 -18.81
N GLN A 35 -6.61 -0.65 -20.06
CA GLN A 35 -7.01 0.40 -21.01
C GLN A 35 -6.70 1.82 -20.52
N THR A 36 -5.55 2.01 -19.88
CA THR A 36 -5.14 3.32 -19.36
C THR A 36 -3.71 3.68 -19.79
N ARG A 37 -2.71 2.96 -19.27
CA ARG A 37 -1.29 3.38 -19.29
C ARG A 37 -0.34 2.22 -19.62
N GLU A 38 -0.81 1.23 -20.38
CA GLU A 38 -0.01 0.04 -20.69
C GLU A 38 1.24 0.32 -21.53
N HIS A 39 1.27 1.43 -22.27
CA HIS A 39 2.41 1.84 -23.09
C HIS A 39 3.59 2.43 -22.29
N GLU A 40 3.43 2.57 -20.97
CA GLU A 40 4.40 3.14 -20.03
C GLU A 40 4.44 2.36 -18.71
N SER A 41 3.90 1.13 -18.73
CA SER A 41 3.77 0.24 -17.55
C SER A 41 4.20 -1.18 -17.86
N VAL A 42 5.07 -1.76 -17.03
CA VAL A 42 5.50 -3.17 -17.20
C VAL A 42 4.31 -4.14 -17.08
N PHE A 43 3.44 -3.90 -16.09
CA PHE A 43 2.33 -4.80 -15.77
C PHE A 43 0.98 -4.11 -15.91
N VAL A 44 -0.03 -4.90 -16.30
CA VAL A 44 -1.44 -4.55 -16.11
C VAL A 44 -2.04 -5.37 -14.97
N VAL A 45 -2.83 -4.72 -14.12
CA VAL A 45 -3.55 -5.32 -12.98
C VAL A 45 -5.04 -5.18 -13.22
N ARG A 46 -5.75 -6.30 -13.39
CA ARG A 46 -7.21 -6.29 -13.64
C ARG A 46 -8.05 -5.97 -12.42
N ALA A 47 -7.47 -6.11 -11.23
CA ALA A 47 -8.17 -5.78 -10.00
C ALA A 47 -8.38 -4.25 -9.91
N ARG A 48 -9.60 -3.83 -9.57
CA ARG A 48 -9.90 -2.40 -9.39
C ARG A 48 -9.01 -1.77 -8.29
N PRO A 49 -8.33 -0.64 -8.53
CA PRO A 49 -7.44 -0.01 -7.57
C PRO A 49 -8.05 0.26 -6.20
N ILE A 50 -9.31 0.68 -6.11
CA ILE A 50 -10.01 0.87 -4.83
C ILE A 50 -10.14 -0.44 -4.03
N ARG A 51 -10.23 -1.59 -4.69
CA ARG A 51 -10.23 -2.90 -4.02
C ARG A 51 -8.84 -3.25 -3.50
N LEU A 52 -7.79 -2.90 -4.23
CA LEU A 52 -6.42 -3.05 -3.77
C LEU A 52 -6.13 -2.16 -2.55
N PHE A 53 -6.54 -0.89 -2.59
CA PHE A 53 -6.51 0.02 -1.45
C PHE A 53 -7.15 -0.59 -0.20
N GLN A 54 -8.39 -1.08 -0.33
CA GLN A 54 -9.11 -1.71 0.78
C GLN A 54 -8.40 -2.96 1.31
N ALA A 55 -7.87 -3.81 0.42
CA ALA A 55 -7.13 -5.02 0.80
C ALA A 55 -5.85 -4.70 1.58
N MET A 56 -5.14 -3.62 1.21
CA MET A 56 -3.97 -3.14 1.94
C MET A 56 -4.36 -2.62 3.32
N GLY A 57 -5.46 -1.89 3.43
CA GLY A 57 -6.01 -1.48 4.73
C GLY A 57 -6.38 -2.66 5.63
N LEU A 58 -6.91 -3.76 5.06
CA LEU A 58 -7.23 -4.97 5.80
C LEU A 58 -5.99 -5.59 6.47
N ILE A 59 -4.84 -5.65 5.80
CA ILE A 59 -3.59 -6.14 6.43
C ILE A 59 -2.94 -5.12 7.42
N GLY A 60 -3.66 -4.04 7.71
CA GLY A 60 -3.29 -3.02 8.67
C GLY A 60 -2.24 -2.04 8.15
N LEU A 61 -2.16 -1.84 6.83
CA LEU A 61 -1.39 -0.74 6.26
C LEU A 61 -2.19 0.55 6.34
N GLU A 62 -1.54 1.64 6.74
CA GLU A 62 -2.13 2.98 6.73
C GLU A 62 -1.63 3.75 5.48
N PRO A 63 -2.54 4.34 4.69
CA PRO A 63 -2.13 5.17 3.58
C PRO A 63 -1.53 6.49 4.11
N GLY A 64 -0.58 7.04 3.37
CA GLY A 64 -0.16 8.42 3.56
C GLY A 64 -0.91 9.33 2.60
N ARG A 65 -0.16 9.97 1.71
CA ARG A 65 -0.70 10.80 0.64
C ARG A 65 0.18 10.70 -0.61
N PRO A 66 -0.40 10.80 -1.81
CA PRO A 66 0.37 10.97 -3.05
C PRO A 66 1.07 12.33 -3.07
N VAL A 67 1.85 12.58 -4.14
CA VAL A 67 2.50 13.87 -4.35
C VAL A 67 1.47 15.00 -4.25
N ARG A 68 1.88 16.11 -3.64
CA ARG A 68 1.00 17.28 -3.46
C ARG A 68 1.78 18.54 -3.75
N TYR A 69 1.24 19.37 -4.63
CA TYR A 69 1.71 20.73 -4.79
C TYR A 69 1.16 21.62 -3.67
N ASP A 70 2.05 22.30 -2.96
CA ASP A 70 1.70 23.31 -1.98
C ASP A 70 1.88 24.72 -2.57
N ALA A 71 0.76 25.32 -2.95
CA ALA A 71 0.72 26.66 -3.56
C ALA A 71 1.22 27.77 -2.64
N LYS A 72 1.28 27.57 -1.31
CA LYS A 72 1.79 28.60 -0.39
C LYS A 72 3.31 28.64 -0.40
N THR A 73 3.95 27.49 -0.56
CA THR A 73 5.40 27.36 -0.56
C THR A 73 5.99 27.20 -1.96
N ASP A 74 5.14 27.07 -2.98
CA ASP A 74 5.50 26.78 -4.37
C ASP A 74 6.42 25.55 -4.49
N ARG A 75 6.02 24.47 -3.81
CA ARG A 75 6.83 23.24 -3.70
C ARG A 75 5.97 21.99 -3.83
N LEU A 76 6.58 20.92 -4.34
CA LEU A 76 6.01 19.58 -4.30
C LEU A 76 6.44 18.90 -3.00
N ASP A 77 5.45 18.42 -2.24
CA ASP A 77 5.67 17.48 -1.15
C ASP A 77 5.78 16.06 -1.75
N PRO A 78 6.82 15.28 -1.40
CA PRO A 78 6.95 13.91 -1.88
C PRO A 78 5.79 13.04 -1.37
N PRO A 79 5.46 11.94 -2.10
CA PRO A 79 4.55 10.93 -1.61
C PRO A 79 4.98 10.38 -0.25
N THR A 80 4.01 10.08 0.61
CA THR A 80 4.24 9.50 1.94
C THR A 80 3.32 8.31 2.16
N GLY A 81 3.64 7.45 3.12
CA GLY A 81 2.81 6.32 3.51
C GLY A 81 3.60 5.24 4.22
N GLU A 82 2.94 4.15 4.61
CA GLU A 82 3.67 2.99 5.13
C GLU A 82 4.59 2.40 4.05
N PRO A 83 5.87 2.11 4.38
CA PRO A 83 6.79 1.47 3.45
C PRO A 83 6.33 0.09 3.02
N LEU A 84 6.48 -0.20 1.73
CA LEU A 84 6.08 -1.46 1.10
C LEU A 84 7.29 -2.20 0.55
N ARG A 85 7.19 -3.52 0.54
CA ARG A 85 8.08 -4.39 -0.24
C ARG A 85 7.27 -4.98 -1.37
N ILE A 86 7.68 -4.70 -2.60
CA ILE A 86 7.02 -5.19 -3.81
C ILE A 86 7.89 -6.25 -4.46
N ARG A 87 7.32 -7.42 -4.69
CA ARG A 87 7.93 -8.52 -5.44
C ARG A 87 6.96 -9.00 -6.51
N VAL A 88 7.47 -9.68 -7.51
CA VAL A 88 6.64 -10.29 -8.55
C VAL A 88 6.94 -11.77 -8.60
N ARG A 89 5.88 -12.58 -8.62
CA ARG A 89 5.91 -14.03 -8.78
C ARG A 89 5.40 -14.40 -10.16
N TRP A 90 6.12 -15.25 -10.89
CA TRP A 90 5.66 -15.79 -12.17
C TRP A 90 6.20 -17.20 -12.40
N GLU A 91 5.67 -17.88 -13.41
CA GLU A 91 6.20 -19.16 -13.87
C GLU A 91 7.19 -18.93 -15.01
N SER A 92 8.34 -19.60 -14.97
CA SER A 92 9.35 -19.53 -16.04
C SER A 92 9.77 -20.95 -16.45
N GLY A 93 9.35 -21.34 -17.66
CA GLY A 93 9.60 -22.68 -18.19
C GLY A 93 9.08 -23.78 -17.27
N ARG A 94 9.95 -24.73 -16.89
CA ARG A 94 9.61 -25.85 -15.97
C ARG A 94 9.71 -25.48 -14.49
N LYS A 95 10.29 -24.31 -14.14
CA LYS A 95 10.42 -23.86 -12.74
C LYS A 95 9.20 -23.03 -12.37
N LYS A 96 8.32 -23.61 -11.55
CA LYS A 96 7.14 -22.91 -11.02
C LYS A 96 7.57 -21.95 -9.90
N GLY A 97 7.09 -20.71 -9.97
CA GLY A 97 7.13 -19.76 -8.87
C GLY A 97 8.46 -19.03 -8.65
N ARG A 98 9.11 -18.53 -9.71
CA ARG A 98 10.19 -17.54 -9.54
C ARG A 98 9.61 -16.31 -8.85
N VAL A 99 10.32 -15.76 -7.87
CA VAL A 99 9.91 -14.57 -7.11
C VAL A 99 11.08 -13.61 -7.05
N GLU A 100 10.93 -12.42 -7.59
CA GLU A 100 11.98 -11.39 -7.61
C GLU A 100 11.47 -10.05 -7.05
N PRO A 101 12.35 -9.21 -6.48
CA PRO A 101 12.01 -7.83 -6.14
C PRO A 101 11.61 -7.05 -7.39
N ALA A 102 10.61 -6.19 -7.25
CA ALA A 102 10.10 -5.40 -8.36
C ALA A 102 11.14 -4.45 -8.97
N SER A 103 12.17 -4.06 -8.21
CA SER A 103 13.26 -3.22 -8.67
C SER A 103 14.08 -3.87 -9.79
N LEU A 104 14.11 -5.21 -9.91
CA LEU A 104 14.85 -5.87 -11.00
C LEU A 104 14.20 -5.64 -12.38
N PHE A 105 12.89 -5.37 -12.44
CA PHE A 105 12.20 -5.05 -13.70
C PHE A 105 12.44 -3.60 -14.16
N LEU A 106 13.11 -2.81 -13.33
CA LEU A 106 13.38 -1.39 -13.57
C LEU A 106 14.87 -1.25 -13.85
N ARG A 107 15.23 -0.39 -14.80
CA ARG A 107 16.62 -0.01 -15.09
C ARG A 107 16.72 1.50 -15.01
N ARG A 108 17.72 2.02 -14.30
CA ARG A 108 17.95 3.47 -14.27
C ARG A 108 18.54 3.92 -15.60
N VAL A 109 18.03 5.03 -16.12
CA VAL A 109 18.49 5.61 -17.39
C VAL A 109 19.93 6.13 -17.28
N ASP A 110 20.32 6.64 -16.11
CA ASP A 110 21.64 7.24 -15.90
C ASP A 110 22.78 6.21 -15.72
N THR A 111 22.50 5.07 -15.08
CA THR A 111 23.52 4.04 -14.81
C THR A 111 23.40 2.80 -15.68
N GLY A 112 22.26 2.58 -16.34
CA GLY A 112 21.96 1.35 -17.06
C GLY A 112 21.85 0.12 -16.16
N GLN A 113 21.74 0.31 -14.83
CA GLN A 113 21.63 -0.76 -13.84
C GLN A 113 20.28 -0.73 -13.14
N PRO A 114 19.78 -1.87 -12.62
CA PRO A 114 18.64 -1.86 -11.72
C PRO A 114 18.90 -0.97 -10.50
N PRO A 115 17.91 -0.20 -10.01
CA PRO A 115 18.06 0.52 -8.76
C PRO A 115 18.26 -0.47 -7.61
N GLU A 116 19.27 -0.24 -6.76
CA GLU A 116 19.56 -1.09 -5.59
C GLU A 116 18.33 -1.29 -4.70
N SER A 117 17.54 -0.23 -4.54
CA SER A 117 16.23 -0.28 -3.89
C SER A 117 15.31 0.81 -4.43
N VAL A 118 14.00 0.60 -4.27
CA VAL A 118 12.97 1.61 -4.54
C VAL A 118 12.14 1.78 -3.28
N PRO A 119 12.05 3.00 -2.71
CA PRO A 119 11.35 3.24 -1.44
C PRO A 119 9.83 3.32 -1.67
N TRP A 120 9.19 2.20 -1.98
CA TRP A 120 7.75 2.13 -2.20
C TRP A 120 6.97 2.55 -0.95
N VAL A 121 5.95 3.40 -1.12
CA VAL A 121 5.04 3.82 -0.06
C VAL A 121 3.58 3.59 -0.45
N PHE A 122 2.75 3.24 0.53
CA PHE A 122 1.31 3.21 0.35
C PHE A 122 0.74 4.63 0.36
N ALA A 123 0.69 5.28 -0.81
CA ALA A 123 0.27 6.67 -0.96
C ALA A 123 -1.23 6.86 -0.80
N GLY A 124 -2.04 5.89 -1.25
CA GLY A 124 -3.49 5.85 -1.02
C GLY A 124 -4.37 6.49 -2.09
N SER A 125 -3.81 7.23 -3.05
CA SER A 125 -4.52 7.96 -4.12
C SER A 125 -5.37 9.17 -3.68
N ARG A 126 -5.50 10.15 -4.58
CA ARG A 126 -6.42 11.29 -4.43
C ARG A 126 -7.87 10.81 -4.43
N LEU A 127 -8.68 11.36 -3.52
CA LEU A 127 -10.13 11.26 -3.55
C LEU A 127 -10.71 12.57 -4.10
N PHE A 128 -11.43 12.50 -5.21
CA PHE A 128 -12.08 13.67 -5.80
C PHE A 128 -13.33 14.07 -5.01
N GLU A 129 -13.80 15.31 -5.19
CA GLU A 129 -14.95 15.87 -4.45
C GLU A 129 -16.23 15.03 -4.63
N ASP A 130 -16.42 14.47 -5.82
CA ASP A 130 -17.52 13.56 -6.16
C ASP A 130 -17.30 12.11 -5.68
N ARG A 131 -16.30 11.90 -4.80
CA ARG A 131 -15.93 10.63 -4.18
C ARG A 131 -15.37 9.58 -5.14
N ARG A 132 -15.02 9.96 -6.38
CA ARG A 132 -14.28 9.06 -7.25
C ARG A 132 -12.84 8.90 -6.76
N PHE A 133 -12.36 7.66 -6.82
CA PHE A 133 -11.01 7.30 -6.40
C PHE A 133 -10.04 7.49 -7.57
N GLY A 134 -9.00 8.31 -7.41
CA GLY A 134 -8.19 8.74 -8.55
C GLY A 134 -7.49 7.61 -9.28
N ALA A 135 -6.96 6.62 -8.57
CA ALA A 135 -6.33 5.47 -9.19
C ALA A 135 -7.32 4.64 -10.02
N ASP A 136 -8.62 4.61 -9.64
CA ASP A 136 -9.67 3.95 -10.45
C ASP A 136 -9.93 4.72 -11.76
N LEU A 137 -9.65 6.03 -11.81
CA LEU A 137 -9.86 6.88 -12.99
C LEU A 137 -8.65 6.85 -13.92
N ASP A 138 -7.46 7.03 -13.36
CA ASP A 138 -6.23 7.23 -14.16
C ASP A 138 -5.45 5.93 -14.38
N GLY A 139 -5.82 4.86 -13.67
CA GLY A 139 -5.13 3.57 -13.69
C GLY A 139 -3.75 3.60 -13.04
N THR A 140 -3.47 4.55 -12.14
CA THR A 140 -2.17 4.78 -11.48
C THR A 140 -1.94 3.85 -10.28
N VAL A 141 -1.68 2.56 -10.55
CA VAL A 141 -1.63 1.51 -9.52
C VAL A 141 -0.30 1.49 -8.76
N ILE A 142 0.83 1.39 -9.45
CA ILE A 142 2.18 1.48 -8.85
C ILE A 142 3.02 2.42 -9.71
N CYS A 143 3.18 3.67 -9.27
CA CYS A 143 3.85 4.73 -10.02
C CYS A 143 5.33 4.86 -9.62
N VAL A 144 6.18 5.15 -10.61
CA VAL A 144 7.59 5.50 -10.40
C VAL A 144 7.89 6.99 -10.62
N VAL A 145 6.88 7.76 -11.05
CA VAL A 145 6.88 9.22 -11.16
C VAL A 145 5.72 9.84 -10.37
N ASP A 146 5.75 11.16 -10.26
CA ASP A 146 4.87 11.97 -9.43
C ASP A 146 3.46 12.12 -10.03
N PHE A 147 2.56 11.18 -9.71
CA PHE A 147 1.12 11.31 -9.94
C PHE A 147 0.34 11.53 -8.65
N ASP A 148 -0.53 12.55 -8.62
CA ASP A 148 -1.41 12.83 -7.48
C ASP A 148 -2.51 11.75 -7.32
N THR A 149 -2.73 10.91 -8.33
CA THR A 149 -3.65 9.76 -8.26
C THR A 149 -2.96 8.45 -7.90
N ALA A 150 -1.63 8.41 -7.69
CA ALA A 150 -0.89 7.18 -7.39
C ALA A 150 -1.43 6.45 -6.14
N LEU A 151 -1.76 5.17 -6.29
CA LEU A 151 -2.13 4.30 -5.16
C LEU A 151 -0.89 3.87 -4.36
N ILE A 152 0.15 3.42 -5.06
CA ILE A 152 1.48 3.14 -4.54
C ILE A 152 2.46 4.01 -5.31
N ALA A 153 3.38 4.66 -4.60
CA ALA A 153 4.33 5.59 -5.18
C ALA A 153 5.75 5.34 -4.66
N VAL A 154 6.73 6.01 -5.25
CA VAL A 154 8.08 6.14 -4.71
C VAL A 154 8.08 7.25 -3.67
N GLY A 155 8.66 7.01 -2.50
CA GLY A 155 8.75 7.97 -1.39
C GLY A 155 9.77 9.11 -1.62
N ALA A 156 9.94 9.53 -2.88
CA ALA A 156 10.82 10.60 -3.34
C ALA A 156 10.20 11.23 -4.60
N LEU A 157 10.54 12.49 -4.89
CA LEU A 157 10.05 13.19 -6.06
C LEU A 157 10.76 12.72 -7.33
N HIS A 158 9.98 12.42 -8.36
CA HIS A 158 10.43 12.04 -9.69
C HIS A 158 9.45 12.60 -10.71
N THR A 159 9.90 13.53 -11.54
CA THR A 159 9.04 14.19 -12.54
C THR A 159 8.47 13.20 -13.55
N ALA A 160 7.23 13.46 -14.00
CA ALA A 160 6.58 12.78 -15.12
C ALA A 160 6.88 13.46 -16.48
N ASP A 161 7.86 14.36 -16.53
CA ASP A 161 8.33 14.93 -17.80
C ASP A 161 9.04 13.84 -18.61
N ASN A 162 8.53 13.57 -19.82
CA ASN A 162 9.06 12.58 -20.75
C ASN A 162 10.58 12.71 -20.98
N ALA A 163 11.11 13.93 -20.98
CA ALA A 163 12.55 14.16 -21.20
C ALA A 163 13.43 13.85 -19.97
N ALA A 164 12.81 13.63 -18.79
CA ALA A 164 13.48 13.48 -17.51
C ALA A 164 13.06 12.21 -16.75
N LEU A 165 12.43 11.25 -17.43
CA LEU A 165 12.11 9.94 -16.85
C LEU A 165 13.40 9.24 -16.41
N TRP A 166 13.42 8.80 -15.15
CA TRP A 166 14.62 8.26 -14.51
C TRP A 166 14.73 6.73 -14.62
N LEU A 167 13.64 6.06 -15.04
CA LEU A 167 13.56 4.62 -15.19
C LEU A 167 13.04 4.22 -16.57
N GLU A 168 13.54 3.07 -17.01
CA GLU A 168 13.06 2.35 -18.17
C GLU A 168 12.92 0.85 -17.84
N ALA A 169 12.26 0.12 -18.73
CA ALA A 169 12.02 -1.31 -18.58
C ALA A 169 13.32 -2.12 -18.71
N ASN A 170 13.61 -2.95 -17.70
CA ASN A 170 14.75 -3.87 -17.76
C ASN A 170 14.39 -5.16 -18.51
N THR A 171 14.46 -5.12 -19.83
CA THR A 171 13.99 -6.17 -20.74
C THR A 171 14.50 -7.56 -20.39
N GLU A 172 15.76 -7.69 -19.97
CA GLU A 172 16.39 -8.98 -19.65
C GLU A 172 15.76 -9.66 -18.42
N GLU A 173 15.27 -8.87 -17.47
CA GLU A 173 14.64 -9.37 -16.25
C GLU A 173 13.11 -9.48 -16.36
N ILE A 174 12.49 -8.71 -17.27
CA ILE A 174 11.04 -8.77 -17.49
C ILE A 174 10.68 -10.03 -18.30
N PRO A 175 9.74 -10.87 -17.83
CA PRO A 175 9.28 -12.06 -18.56
C PRO A 175 8.66 -11.70 -19.92
N PRO A 176 8.48 -12.67 -20.84
CA PRO A 176 7.83 -12.40 -22.13
C PRO A 176 6.47 -11.72 -21.98
N LEU A 177 6.09 -10.92 -22.99
CA LEU A 177 4.78 -10.26 -23.05
C LEU A 177 3.64 -11.28 -22.88
N GLY A 178 2.58 -10.88 -22.18
CA GLY A 178 1.43 -11.74 -21.86
C GLY A 178 1.67 -12.73 -20.72
N THR A 179 2.89 -12.82 -20.16
CA THR A 179 3.18 -13.71 -19.02
C THR A 179 2.30 -13.33 -17.83
N LYS A 180 1.57 -14.30 -17.29
CA LYS A 180 0.81 -14.14 -16.05
C LYS A 180 1.76 -14.07 -14.86
N ALA A 181 1.53 -13.08 -14.02
CA ALA A 181 2.30 -12.81 -12.83
C ALA A 181 1.38 -12.55 -11.64
N THR A 182 1.95 -12.56 -10.45
CA THR A 182 1.32 -12.09 -9.23
C THR A 182 2.24 -11.08 -8.57
N ILE A 183 1.77 -9.84 -8.42
CA ILE A 183 2.48 -8.83 -7.64
C ILE A 183 2.18 -9.10 -6.16
N LEU A 184 3.24 -9.24 -5.37
CA LEU A 184 3.23 -9.48 -3.94
C LEU A 184 3.55 -8.15 -3.25
N ILE A 185 2.58 -7.61 -2.50
CA ILE A 185 2.71 -6.34 -1.77
C ILE A 185 2.73 -6.68 -0.28
N ASP A 186 3.91 -6.65 0.31
CA ASP A 186 4.13 -6.89 1.73
C ASP A 186 4.32 -5.55 2.48
N ALA A 187 3.92 -5.49 3.75
CA ALA A 187 4.39 -4.44 4.64
C ALA A 187 5.91 -4.56 4.81
N ALA A 188 6.69 -3.54 4.42
CA ALA A 188 8.16 -3.56 4.60
C ALA A 188 8.55 -3.34 6.07
N THR A 189 7.64 -2.75 6.86
CA THR A 189 7.80 -2.64 8.31
C THR A 189 6.83 -3.60 9.02
N ALA A 190 7.38 -4.53 9.79
CA ALA A 190 6.60 -5.31 10.72
C ALA A 190 6.09 -4.42 11.87
N SER A 191 4.83 -4.54 12.24
CA SER A 191 4.24 -3.79 13.35
C SER A 191 3.78 -4.75 14.44
N LEU A 192 4.16 -4.47 15.68
CA LEU A 192 3.63 -5.16 16.85
C LEU A 192 2.71 -4.22 17.62
N ASP A 193 1.41 -4.52 17.58
CA ASP A 193 0.44 -3.84 18.45
C ASP A 193 0.65 -4.31 19.89
N VAL A 194 0.82 -3.34 20.78
CA VAL A 194 1.05 -3.54 22.21
C VAL A 194 0.03 -2.73 22.98
N ARG A 195 -0.88 -3.40 23.69
CA ARG A 195 -1.83 -2.72 24.57
C ARG A 195 -1.09 -2.19 25.81
N VAL A 196 -1.41 -0.97 26.20
CA VAL A 196 -0.91 -0.34 27.43
C VAL A 196 -2.07 -0.23 28.42
N ASP A 197 -1.93 -0.78 29.62
CA ASP A 197 -2.93 -0.63 30.70
C ASP A 197 -2.71 0.64 31.54
N ALA A 198 -3.59 0.90 32.51
CA ALA A 198 -3.55 2.09 33.37
C ALA A 198 -2.26 2.18 34.18
N GLU A 199 -1.69 1.03 34.56
CA GLU A 199 -0.42 0.91 35.28
C GLU A 199 0.79 1.09 34.35
N GLY A 200 0.58 1.09 33.04
CA GLY A 200 1.62 1.20 32.02
C GLY A 200 2.34 -0.12 31.74
N HIS A 201 1.76 -1.26 32.04
CA HIS A 201 2.23 -2.56 31.56
C HIS A 201 1.88 -2.76 30.09
N LEU A 202 2.66 -3.62 29.44
CA LEU A 202 2.59 -3.87 28.01
C LEU A 202 2.02 -5.26 27.78
N TRP A 203 1.10 -5.39 26.83
CA TRP A 203 0.38 -6.64 26.59
C TRP A 203 0.27 -6.96 25.10
N LYS A 204 0.38 -8.24 24.77
CA LYS A 204 -0.01 -8.80 23.47
C LYS A 204 -1.01 -9.92 23.72
N GLY A 205 -2.28 -9.67 23.40
CA GLY A 205 -3.36 -10.57 23.83
C GLY A 205 -3.37 -10.68 25.37
N ARG A 206 -3.19 -11.89 25.88
CA ARG A 206 -3.09 -12.18 27.33
C ARG A 206 -1.66 -12.16 27.87
N ASP A 207 -0.65 -12.10 26.99
CA ASP A 207 0.74 -12.19 27.39
C ASP A 207 1.28 -10.82 27.80
N ARG A 208 1.88 -10.75 29.00
CA ARG A 208 2.56 -9.55 29.48
C ARG A 208 3.95 -9.46 28.84
N LEU A 209 4.23 -8.32 28.22
CA LEU A 209 5.49 -8.03 27.55
C LEU A 209 6.40 -7.15 28.42
N ARG A 210 7.71 -7.40 28.34
CA ARG A 210 8.76 -6.53 28.87
C ARG A 210 9.50 -5.85 27.70
N PRO A 211 10.24 -4.75 27.94
CA PRO A 211 11.01 -4.10 26.88
C PRO A 211 11.97 -5.05 26.12
N GLY A 212 12.59 -6.01 26.83
CA GLY A 212 13.44 -7.03 26.21
C GLY A 212 12.69 -7.99 25.28
N ASP A 213 11.40 -8.25 25.50
CA ASP A 213 10.57 -9.06 24.59
C ASP A 213 10.35 -8.32 23.26
N LEU A 214 10.16 -7.00 23.32
CA LEU A 214 9.98 -6.14 22.16
C LEU A 214 11.25 -6.06 21.31
N LEU A 215 12.41 -5.87 21.95
CA LEU A 215 13.71 -5.87 21.27
C LEU A 215 14.00 -7.22 20.60
N ARG A 216 13.77 -8.33 21.31
CA ARG A 216 13.91 -9.67 20.71
C ARG A 216 12.99 -9.88 19.53
N TRP A 217 11.75 -9.40 19.61
CA TRP A 217 10.82 -9.45 18.48
C TRP A 217 11.33 -8.63 17.30
N GLY A 218 11.81 -7.41 17.56
CA GLY A 218 12.40 -6.53 16.56
C GLY A 218 13.63 -7.09 15.86
N GLY A 219 14.58 -7.63 16.62
CA GLY A 219 15.78 -8.27 16.08
C GLY A 219 15.46 -9.46 15.16
N ARG A 220 14.37 -10.20 15.41
CA ARG A 220 13.89 -11.23 14.47
C ARG A 220 13.39 -10.63 13.15
N GLN A 221 12.79 -9.45 13.17
CA GLN A 221 12.33 -8.79 11.94
C GLN A 221 13.52 -8.29 11.11
N GLU A 222 14.52 -7.73 11.77
CA GLU A 222 15.77 -7.29 11.14
C GLU A 222 16.53 -8.46 10.50
N ALA A 223 16.60 -9.61 11.18
CA ALA A 223 17.19 -10.83 10.63
C ALA A 223 16.46 -11.32 9.36
N ASP A 224 15.15 -11.04 9.24
CA ASP A 224 14.35 -11.33 8.04
C ASP A 224 14.45 -10.21 6.97
N GLY A 225 15.30 -9.20 7.16
CA GLY A 225 15.44 -8.05 6.28
C GLY A 225 14.22 -7.12 6.27
N ARG A 226 13.48 -7.05 7.39
CA ARG A 226 12.31 -6.17 7.55
C ARG A 226 12.61 -5.09 8.60
N GLY A 227 12.13 -3.87 8.32
CA GLY A 227 12.02 -2.87 9.38
C GLY A 227 11.00 -3.32 10.43
N TRP A 228 11.03 -2.71 11.62
CA TRP A 228 10.00 -2.97 12.61
C TRP A 228 9.63 -1.74 13.44
N ARG A 229 8.40 -1.74 13.93
CA ARG A 229 7.86 -0.72 14.84
C ARG A 229 6.96 -1.35 15.90
N ILE A 230 6.87 -0.70 17.04
CA ILE A 230 5.92 -0.99 18.11
C ILE A 230 4.82 0.05 18.06
N VAL A 231 3.58 -0.42 17.98
CA VAL A 231 2.40 0.43 18.02
C VAL A 231 1.79 0.29 19.42
N LEU A 232 2.02 1.29 20.26
CA LEU A 232 1.41 1.38 21.58
C LEU A 232 -0.05 1.77 21.42
N ARG A 233 -0.94 0.95 22.00
CA ARG A 233 -2.39 1.17 22.03
C ARG A 233 -2.84 1.30 23.48
N PRO A 234 -2.91 2.54 24.01
CA PRO A 234 -3.43 2.77 25.35
C PRO A 234 -4.89 2.32 25.44
N SER A 235 -5.25 1.64 26.53
CA SER A 235 -6.66 1.42 26.88
C SER A 235 -7.38 2.77 27.07
N PRO A 236 -8.71 2.84 26.93
CA PRO A 236 -9.47 4.09 26.97
C PRO A 236 -9.17 4.99 28.17
N ASP A 237 -8.93 4.41 29.34
CA ASP A 237 -8.74 5.14 30.60
C ASP A 237 -7.27 5.50 30.91
N VAL A 238 -6.35 5.26 29.98
CA VAL A 238 -4.91 5.50 30.20
C VAL A 238 -4.57 6.97 29.97
N SER A 239 -4.01 7.63 30.98
CA SER A 239 -3.59 9.04 30.90
C SER A 239 -2.41 9.25 29.93
N GLU A 240 -2.34 10.43 29.32
CA GLU A 240 -1.19 10.81 28.47
C GLU A 240 0.15 10.74 29.22
N GLN A 241 0.16 11.07 30.50
CA GLN A 241 1.36 10.99 31.34
C GLN A 241 1.85 9.55 31.46
N THR A 242 0.95 8.57 31.61
CA THR A 242 1.30 7.15 31.61
C THR A 242 1.89 6.74 30.27
N VAL A 243 1.28 7.16 29.14
CA VAL A 243 1.81 6.87 27.80
C VAL A 243 3.21 7.47 27.60
N ARG A 244 3.43 8.72 28.03
CA ARG A 244 4.75 9.38 27.96
C ARG A 244 5.79 8.61 28.78
N ARG A 245 5.48 8.24 30.03
CA ARG A 245 6.35 7.44 30.90
C ARG A 245 6.69 6.08 30.27
N VAL A 246 5.72 5.43 29.64
CA VAL A 246 5.94 4.16 28.92
C VAL A 246 6.90 4.36 27.74
N ARG A 247 6.70 5.39 26.92
CA ARG A 247 7.60 5.70 25.80
C ARG A 247 9.02 5.97 26.27
N GLU A 248 9.20 6.77 27.33
CA GLU A 248 10.51 7.04 27.92
C GLU A 248 11.17 5.76 28.46
N ARG A 249 10.41 4.90 29.15
CA ARG A 249 10.91 3.61 29.63
C ARG A 249 11.39 2.72 28.47
N LEU A 250 10.65 2.68 27.37
CA LEU A 250 11.03 1.91 26.17
C LEU A 250 12.26 2.49 25.47
N ARG A 251 12.37 3.82 25.41
CA ARG A 251 13.57 4.50 24.89
C ARG A 251 14.81 4.21 25.72
N LYS A 252 14.70 4.32 27.05
CA LYS A 252 15.79 3.97 27.99
C LYS A 252 16.20 2.50 27.88
N ALA A 253 15.27 1.64 27.49
CA ALA A 253 15.54 0.22 27.23
C ALA A 253 16.15 -0.05 25.84
N GLY A 254 16.38 0.97 25.00
CA GLY A 254 17.05 0.82 23.70
C GLY A 254 16.13 0.79 22.48
N ILE A 255 14.82 1.02 22.63
CA ILE A 255 13.91 1.14 21.48
C ILE A 255 13.92 2.58 20.97
N ALA A 256 14.40 2.78 19.74
CA ALA A 256 14.47 4.10 19.11
C ALA A 256 13.09 4.76 18.99
N ALA A 257 13.06 6.10 19.03
CA ALA A 257 11.81 6.86 19.13
C ALA A 257 10.94 6.77 17.87
N ASP A 258 11.58 6.67 16.71
CA ASP A 258 10.97 6.46 15.39
C ASP A 258 10.32 5.07 15.25
N ARG A 259 10.73 4.10 16.07
CA ARG A 259 10.11 2.77 16.17
C ARG A 259 8.92 2.72 17.12
N LEU A 260 8.56 3.82 17.77
CA LEU A 260 7.47 3.90 18.74
C LEU A 260 6.33 4.79 18.21
N LEU A 261 5.25 4.16 17.75
CA LEU A 261 4.02 4.85 17.40
C LEU A 261 3.00 4.71 18.53
N VAL A 262 2.17 5.74 18.71
CA VAL A 262 0.98 5.67 19.58
C VAL A 262 -0.24 5.76 18.67
N ARG A 263 -1.17 4.82 18.82
CA ARG A 263 -2.42 4.79 18.07
C ARG A 263 -3.59 4.55 19.05
N PRO A 264 -4.81 4.98 18.70
CA PRO A 264 -6.00 4.68 19.49
C PRO A 264 -6.18 3.15 19.67
N PRO A 265 -6.88 2.72 20.75
CA PRO A 265 -7.25 1.33 20.94
C PRO A 265 -8.02 0.80 19.72
N ARG A 266 -7.79 -0.47 19.36
CA ARG A 266 -8.60 -1.12 18.32
C ARG A 266 -10.00 -1.34 18.89
N VAL A 267 -11.01 -0.98 18.12
CA VAL A 267 -12.39 -1.41 18.40
C VAL A 267 -12.43 -2.91 18.14
N GLU A 268 -12.55 -3.74 19.18
CA GLU A 268 -12.79 -5.16 19.01
C GLU A 268 -14.18 -5.35 18.37
N GLY A 269 -14.25 -6.04 17.23
CA GLY A 269 -15.52 -6.52 16.67
C GLY A 269 -16.30 -5.58 15.74
N GLY A 270 -15.68 -4.59 15.11
CA GLY A 270 -16.34 -3.81 14.06
C GLY A 270 -16.13 -4.41 12.66
N LEU A 271 -17.05 -5.29 12.19
CA LEU A 271 -17.43 -5.16 10.79
C LEU A 271 -17.74 -3.67 10.59
N MET A 272 -17.19 -3.04 9.55
CA MET A 272 -17.72 -1.76 9.08
C MET A 272 -19.25 -1.86 9.13
N PRO A 273 -19.96 -0.91 9.77
CA PRO A 273 -21.42 -0.94 9.72
C PRO A 273 -21.77 -1.11 8.25
N ARG A 274 -22.49 -2.19 7.94
CA ARG A 274 -23.05 -2.39 6.59
C ARG A 274 -23.70 -1.05 6.25
N PRO A 275 -23.33 -0.39 5.14
CA PRO A 275 -24.04 0.82 4.74
C PRO A 275 -25.52 0.47 4.80
N ALA A 276 -26.30 1.31 5.50
CA ALA A 276 -27.74 1.13 5.55
C ALA A 276 -28.21 0.91 4.11
N PRO A 277 -29.05 -0.10 3.83
CA PRO A 277 -29.51 -0.34 2.49
C PRO A 277 -30.02 0.99 1.94
N GLU A 278 -29.42 1.44 0.83
CA GLU A 278 -29.89 2.63 0.14
C GLU A 278 -31.39 2.48 -0.03
N LYS A 279 -32.15 3.43 0.52
CA LYS A 279 -33.57 3.52 0.23
C LYS A 279 -33.66 3.60 -1.28
N ARG A 280 -34.19 2.54 -1.92
CA ARG A 280 -34.48 2.55 -3.35
C ARG A 280 -35.20 3.86 -3.65
N PRO A 281 -34.73 4.66 -4.62
CA PRO A 281 -35.51 5.79 -5.08
C PRO A 281 -36.90 5.28 -5.47
N PRO A 282 -37.98 6.01 -5.15
CA PRO A 282 -39.32 5.58 -5.52
C PRO A 282 -39.34 5.29 -7.01
N GLN A 283 -39.72 4.06 -7.36
CA GLN A 283 -39.99 3.71 -8.75
C GLN A 283 -41.04 4.69 -9.22
N ARG A 284 -40.69 5.54 -10.19
CA ARG A 284 -41.69 6.31 -10.92
C ARG A 284 -42.61 5.28 -11.57
N GLU A 285 -43.84 5.20 -11.06
CA GLU A 285 -44.92 4.52 -11.75
C GLU A 285 -44.94 5.04 -13.19
N ARG A 286 -44.68 4.12 -14.13
CA ARG A 286 -45.00 4.39 -15.52
C ARG A 286 -46.51 4.47 -15.57
N SER A 287 -47.00 5.70 -15.72
CA SER A 287 -48.37 5.94 -16.15
C SER A 287 -48.52 5.35 -17.55
N GLU A 288 -49.04 4.13 -17.61
CA GLU A 288 -49.63 3.58 -18.82
C GLU A 288 -50.79 4.50 -19.22
N LYS A 289 -50.61 5.23 -20.32
CA LYS A 289 -51.73 5.84 -21.01
C LYS A 289 -52.55 4.71 -21.64
N PRO A 290 -53.88 4.67 -21.46
CA PRO A 290 -54.71 3.76 -22.22
C PRO A 290 -54.67 4.17 -23.70
N GLN A 291 -54.39 3.19 -24.56
CA GLN A 291 -54.74 3.28 -25.97
C GLN A 291 -56.26 3.33 -26.07
N THR A 292 -56.81 4.49 -26.41
CA THR A 292 -58.16 4.59 -26.99
C THR A 292 -58.01 4.61 -28.49
N GLY A 293 -58.58 3.59 -29.14
CA GLY A 293 -58.69 3.50 -30.59
C GLY A 293 -59.59 4.59 -31.19
N GLY A 294 -59.34 4.85 -32.46
CA GLY A 294 -60.00 5.82 -33.33
C GLY A 294 -59.10 6.10 -34.52
#